data_AF-A0A072PR00-F1
#
_entry.id   AF-A0A072PR00-F1
#
_cell.length_a   1.000
_cell.length_b   1.000
_cell.length_c   1.000
_cell.angle_alpha   90.00
_cell.angle_beta   90.00
_cell.angle_gamma   90.00
#
_symmetry.space_group_name_H-M   'P 1'
#
loop_
_entity.id
_entity.type
_entity.pdbx_description
1 polymer ?
#
loop_
_entity_poly.entity_id
_entity_poly.type
_entity_poly.pdbx_seq_one_letter_code
_entity_poly.pdbx_strand_id
1 'polypeptide(L)'
;MAGVQVRATRLAHVVYQHVDIDKALAFLIDFGFVEVERKGARIYLGGYGEQPFLYVLERSPDGEKHFGGGYWVVDSMEELKKAASYTGAMPIEDSDAPGGGKVVVIKDPNGFDCGFVYGQKLQERCGPATTLQVNESALNTVDEKPRKGSFRRFKKAPSPIHKLGHYGYGVPASKFESTYSWYMSVLNLKLSDTIFDKVTGKDESCFFHIDLGPEYTDHHVDVTNRDE
;
A
#
# COMPACT_ATOMS: atom_id res chain seq x y z
N MET A 1 18.37 -19.95 -8.47
CA MET A 1 18.14 -19.29 -9.78
C MET A 1 17.81 -17.84 -9.48
N ALA A 2 18.50 -16.87 -10.08
CA ALA A 2 18.03 -15.48 -10.01
C ALA A 2 16.70 -15.46 -10.76
N GLY A 3 15.60 -15.38 -10.01
CA GLY A 3 14.27 -15.29 -10.59
C GLY A 3 14.17 -14.02 -11.43
N VAL A 4 13.45 -14.09 -12.54
CA VAL A 4 13.05 -12.86 -13.24
C VAL A 4 12.11 -12.12 -12.28
N GLN A 5 12.36 -10.83 -12.04
CA GLN A 5 11.49 -10.00 -11.20
C GLN A 5 10.05 -10.01 -11.75
N VAL A 6 9.09 -9.98 -10.83
CA VAL A 6 7.68 -9.74 -11.12
C VAL A 6 7.48 -8.25 -11.31
N ARG A 7 6.88 -7.87 -12.44
CA ARG A 7 6.55 -6.49 -12.75
C ARG A 7 5.24 -6.11 -12.04
N ALA A 8 5.36 -5.40 -10.93
CA ALA A 8 4.27 -4.67 -10.33
C ALA A 8 4.10 -3.29 -11.01
N THR A 9 2.88 -2.78 -11.03
CA THR A 9 2.53 -1.47 -11.58
C THR A 9 2.06 -0.48 -10.53
N ARG A 10 1.51 -0.96 -9.42
CA ARG A 10 1.11 -0.15 -8.27
C ARG A 10 0.94 -1.00 -7.02
N LEU A 11 0.94 -0.36 -5.87
CA LEU A 11 0.44 -0.97 -4.65
C LEU A 11 -1.09 -1.14 -4.73
N ALA A 12 -1.58 -2.29 -4.29
CA ALA A 12 -2.99 -2.64 -4.30
C ALA A 12 -3.65 -2.30 -2.97
N HIS A 13 -3.19 -2.93 -1.89
CA HIS A 13 -3.72 -2.79 -0.55
C HIS A 13 -2.75 -3.33 0.50
N VAL A 14 -3.09 -3.10 1.76
CA VAL A 14 -2.43 -3.70 2.93
C VAL A 14 -3.44 -4.47 3.77
N VAL A 15 -2.97 -5.49 4.49
CA VAL A 15 -3.76 -6.26 5.44
C VAL A 15 -3.25 -5.98 6.84
N TYR A 16 -4.15 -5.70 7.78
CA TYR A 16 -3.82 -5.53 9.19
C TYR A 16 -4.86 -6.22 10.06
N GLN A 17 -4.37 -6.84 11.13
CA GLN A 17 -5.18 -7.57 12.08
C GLN A 17 -5.15 -6.84 13.43
N HIS A 18 -6.33 -6.56 13.99
CA HIS A 18 -6.48 -5.84 15.25
C HIS A 18 -7.22 -6.66 16.29
N VAL A 19 -6.83 -6.47 17.55
CA VAL A 19 -7.45 -7.14 18.71
C VAL A 19 -8.90 -6.70 18.89
N ASP A 20 -9.12 -5.38 18.86
CA ASP A 20 -10.43 -4.74 18.95
C ASP A 20 -10.77 -4.14 17.58
N ILE A 21 -11.44 -4.96 16.76
CA ILE A 21 -11.75 -4.61 15.37
C ILE A 21 -12.70 -3.41 15.27
N ASP A 22 -13.61 -3.25 16.24
CA ASP A 22 -14.60 -2.16 16.24
C ASP A 22 -13.92 -0.82 16.54
N LYS A 23 -12.98 -0.79 17.50
CA LYS A 23 -12.16 0.41 17.74
C LYS A 23 -11.26 0.75 16.56
N ALA A 24 -10.64 -0.27 15.94
CA ALA A 24 -9.81 -0.06 14.76
C ALA A 24 -10.63 0.52 13.60
N LEU A 25 -11.82 -0.05 13.35
CA LEU A 25 -12.73 0.45 12.32
C LEU A 25 -13.18 1.89 12.61
N ALA A 26 -13.60 2.19 13.85
CA ALA A 26 -14.01 3.54 14.22
C ALA A 26 -12.90 4.57 13.94
N PHE A 27 -11.66 4.24 14.33
CA PHE A 27 -10.50 5.07 14.01
C PHE A 27 -10.30 5.25 12.50
N LEU A 28 -10.39 4.18 11.71
CA LEU A 28 -10.17 4.25 10.26
C LEU A 28 -11.23 5.10 9.55
N ILE A 29 -12.49 5.03 9.99
CA ILE A 29 -13.57 5.89 9.49
C ILE A 29 -13.35 7.35 9.90
N ASP A 30 -12.98 7.61 11.15
CA ASP A 30 -12.66 8.97 11.63
C ASP A 30 -11.42 9.57 10.93
N PHE A 31 -10.47 8.72 10.54
CA PHE A 31 -9.32 9.09 9.72
C PHE A 31 -9.74 9.49 8.30
N GLY A 32 -10.70 8.78 7.73
CA GLY A 32 -11.37 9.10 6.46
C GLY A 32 -11.42 7.99 5.43
N PHE A 33 -11.16 6.75 5.83
CA PHE A 33 -11.53 5.60 5.02
C PHE A 33 -13.05 5.46 4.92
N VAL A 34 -13.50 4.79 3.86
CA VAL A 34 -14.90 4.40 3.68
C VAL A 34 -14.99 2.89 3.66
N GLU A 35 -15.95 2.33 4.37
CA GLU A 35 -16.27 0.90 4.28
C GLU A 35 -16.86 0.59 2.90
N VAL A 36 -16.16 -0.25 2.14
CA VAL A 36 -16.54 -0.65 0.78
C VAL A 36 -17.45 -1.87 0.84
N GLU A 37 -17.00 -2.91 1.56
CA GLU A 37 -17.71 -4.18 1.66
C GLU A 37 -17.23 -4.97 2.88
N ARG A 38 -18.06 -5.88 3.38
CA ARG A 38 -17.66 -6.93 4.33
C ARG A 38 -17.84 -8.30 3.70
N LYS A 39 -16.83 -9.15 3.77
CA LYS A 39 -16.93 -10.56 3.36
C LYS A 39 -16.30 -11.46 4.42
N GLY A 40 -17.11 -12.37 4.96
CA GLY A 40 -16.67 -13.24 6.05
C GLY A 40 -16.14 -12.41 7.23
N ALA A 41 -14.88 -12.67 7.62
CA ALA A 41 -14.20 -11.97 8.71
C ALA A 41 -13.44 -10.70 8.28
N ARG A 42 -13.50 -10.33 6.98
CA ARG A 42 -12.77 -9.20 6.40
C ARG A 42 -13.67 -7.99 6.20
N ILE A 43 -13.15 -6.82 6.56
CA ILE A 43 -13.75 -5.52 6.26
C ILE A 43 -12.82 -4.81 5.26
N TYR A 44 -13.35 -4.48 4.09
CA TYR A 44 -12.61 -3.81 3.03
C TYR A 44 -12.88 -2.31 3.10
N LEU A 45 -11.80 -1.54 3.21
CA LEU A 45 -11.83 -0.10 3.36
C LEU A 45 -11.16 0.56 2.16
N GLY A 46 -11.77 1.62 1.65
CA GLY A 46 -11.35 2.30 0.44
C GLY A 46 -11.37 3.81 0.59
N GLY A 47 -11.20 4.49 -0.55
CA GLY A 47 -11.17 5.94 -0.67
C GLY A 47 -11.98 6.40 -1.88
N TYR A 48 -11.85 7.67 -2.23
CA TYR A 48 -12.54 8.26 -3.39
C TYR A 48 -11.81 8.04 -4.73
N GLY A 49 -10.59 7.48 -4.70
CA GLY A 49 -9.83 7.10 -5.90
C GLY A 49 -10.40 5.88 -6.62
N GLU A 50 -9.72 5.44 -7.68
CA GLU A 50 -10.20 4.37 -8.57
C GLU A 50 -9.93 2.95 -8.04
N GLN A 51 -9.09 2.81 -7.02
CA GLN A 51 -8.81 1.50 -6.42
C GLN A 51 -10.06 0.95 -5.71
N PRO A 52 -10.43 -0.33 -5.92
CA PRO A 52 -11.66 -0.88 -5.36
C PRO A 52 -11.63 -0.94 -3.83
N PHE A 53 -10.45 -1.07 -3.23
CA PHE A 53 -10.19 -0.96 -1.80
C PHE A 53 -8.68 -0.74 -1.59
N LEU A 54 -8.31 -0.34 -0.37
CA LEU A 54 -6.94 0.06 0.00
C LEU A 54 -6.44 -0.64 1.26
N TYR A 55 -7.35 -1.03 2.15
CA TYR A 55 -7.02 -1.61 3.46
C TYR A 55 -7.98 -2.75 3.76
N VAL A 56 -7.43 -3.89 4.17
CA VAL A 56 -8.20 -5.03 4.67
C VAL A 56 -8.02 -5.08 6.18
N LEU A 57 -9.13 -4.88 6.88
CA LEU A 57 -9.19 -4.97 8.32
C LEU A 57 -9.69 -6.36 8.72
N GLU A 58 -8.89 -7.04 9.53
CA GLU A 58 -9.20 -8.36 10.08
C GLU A 58 -9.12 -8.35 11.61
N ARG A 59 -9.76 -9.35 12.23
CA ARG A 59 -9.58 -9.61 13.65
C ARG A 59 -8.30 -10.40 13.88
N SER A 60 -7.53 -10.00 14.89
CA SER A 60 -6.37 -10.76 15.34
C SER A 60 -6.75 -12.18 15.78
N PRO A 61 -5.99 -13.21 15.38
CA PRO A 61 -6.24 -14.59 15.78
C PRO A 61 -5.75 -14.93 17.20
N ASP A 62 -4.84 -14.13 17.76
CA ASP A 62 -4.07 -14.47 18.98
C ASP A 62 -4.09 -13.38 20.05
N GLY A 63 -4.81 -12.28 19.82
CA GLY A 63 -4.90 -11.18 20.77
C GLY A 63 -3.77 -10.15 20.65
N GLU A 64 -2.92 -10.25 19.61
CA GLU A 64 -1.89 -9.26 19.29
C GLU A 64 -2.16 -8.55 17.96
N LYS A 65 -1.56 -7.39 17.73
CA LYS A 65 -1.69 -6.67 16.45
C LYS A 65 -0.73 -7.26 15.43
N HIS A 66 -1.20 -7.47 14.20
CA HIS A 66 -0.38 -8.01 13.13
C HIS A 66 -0.45 -7.17 11.86
N PHE A 67 0.69 -7.09 11.18
CA PHE A 67 0.73 -6.75 9.77
C PHE A 67 0.57 -8.03 8.96
N GLY A 68 -0.46 -8.11 8.13
CA GLY A 68 -0.71 -9.27 7.28
C GLY A 68 0.13 -9.27 6.00
N GLY A 69 0.48 -8.08 5.50
CA GLY A 69 1.32 -7.94 4.32
C GLY A 69 0.88 -6.85 3.33
N GLY A 70 1.72 -6.63 2.33
CA GLY A 70 1.51 -5.71 1.22
C GLY A 70 1.16 -6.46 -0.06
N TYR A 71 0.17 -5.96 -0.80
CA TYR A 71 -0.32 -6.58 -2.02
C TYR A 71 -0.12 -5.63 -3.20
N TRP A 72 0.33 -6.17 -4.33
CA TRP A 72 0.80 -5.43 -5.50
C TRP A 72 -0.01 -5.80 -6.73
N VAL A 73 -0.29 -4.84 -7.61
CA VAL A 73 -0.96 -5.12 -8.89
C VAL A 73 0.07 -5.44 -9.96
N VAL A 74 -0.20 -6.51 -10.71
CA VAL A 74 0.52 -6.85 -11.94
C VAL A 74 -0.37 -6.61 -13.16
N ASP A 75 0.23 -6.27 -14.29
CA ASP A 75 -0.48 -5.86 -15.51
C ASP A 75 -0.91 -7.03 -16.41
N SER A 76 -0.41 -8.24 -16.15
CA SER A 76 -0.67 -9.41 -16.98
C SER A 76 -0.77 -10.70 -16.19
N MET A 77 -1.46 -11.69 -16.77
CA MET A 77 -1.55 -13.03 -16.20
C MET A 77 -0.18 -13.73 -16.23
N GLU A 78 0.69 -13.36 -17.18
CA GLU A 78 2.07 -13.83 -17.30
C GLU A 78 2.89 -13.40 -16.08
N GLU A 79 2.79 -12.15 -15.64
CA GLU A 79 3.45 -11.67 -14.42
C GLU A 79 2.89 -12.35 -13.16
N LEU A 80 1.57 -12.61 -13.11
CA LEU A 80 0.97 -13.38 -12.02
C LEU A 80 1.49 -14.83 -11.98
N LYS A 81 1.61 -15.49 -13.14
CA LYS A 81 2.21 -16.83 -13.27
C LYS A 81 3.69 -16.83 -12.90
N LYS A 82 4.41 -15.75 -13.21
CA LYS A 82 5.81 -15.58 -12.80
C LYS A 82 5.90 -15.54 -11.27
N ALA A 83 5.06 -14.75 -10.59
CA ALA A 83 4.98 -14.74 -9.13
C ALA A 83 4.67 -16.15 -8.56
N ALA A 84 3.72 -16.87 -9.17
CA ALA A 84 3.36 -18.23 -8.77
C ALA A 84 4.48 -19.28 -9.00
N SER A 85 5.51 -18.95 -9.78
CA SER A 85 6.66 -19.84 -10.03
C SER A 85 7.73 -19.77 -8.94
N TYR A 86 7.65 -18.80 -8.02
CA TYR A 86 8.58 -18.68 -6.91
C TYR A 86 8.39 -19.81 -5.90
N THR A 87 9.50 -20.29 -5.33
CA THR A 87 9.46 -21.30 -4.28
C THR A 87 8.65 -20.81 -3.09
N GLY A 88 7.67 -21.61 -2.66
CA GLY A 88 6.79 -21.26 -1.54
C GLY A 88 5.64 -20.32 -1.90
N ALA A 89 5.47 -19.97 -3.18
CA ALA A 89 4.27 -19.28 -3.65
C ALA A 89 3.04 -20.18 -3.48
N MET A 90 1.94 -19.59 -3.05
CA MET A 90 0.64 -20.25 -3.05
C MET A 90 0.12 -20.44 -4.49
N PRO A 91 -0.85 -21.33 -4.73
CA PRO A 91 -1.53 -21.41 -6.02
C PRO A 91 -2.19 -20.08 -6.39
N ILE A 92 -2.37 -19.84 -7.69
CA ILE A 92 -3.19 -18.73 -8.16
C ILE A 92 -4.65 -19.05 -7.86
N GLU A 93 -5.35 -18.12 -7.19
CA GLU A 93 -6.75 -18.25 -6.84
C GLU A 93 -7.59 -17.09 -7.41
N ASP A 94 -8.88 -17.32 -7.57
CA ASP A 94 -9.83 -16.24 -7.85
C ASP A 94 -10.03 -15.40 -6.58
N SER A 95 -9.90 -14.08 -6.71
CA SER A 95 -10.10 -13.17 -5.60
C SER A 95 -11.58 -12.85 -5.44
N ASP A 96 -12.12 -13.07 -4.25
CA ASP A 96 -13.46 -12.67 -3.87
C ASP A 96 -13.52 -11.24 -3.32
N ALA A 97 -12.38 -10.55 -3.14
CA ALA A 97 -12.34 -9.16 -2.67
C ALA A 97 -13.05 -8.19 -3.64
N PRO A 98 -13.43 -6.97 -3.20
CA PRO A 98 -14.00 -5.96 -4.09
C PRO A 98 -13.13 -5.72 -5.33
N GLY A 99 -13.76 -5.67 -6.51
CA GLY A 99 -13.07 -5.61 -7.80
C GLY A 99 -12.62 -6.97 -8.35
N GLY A 100 -12.63 -8.04 -7.55
CA GLY A 100 -12.32 -9.40 -7.98
C GLY A 100 -10.90 -9.56 -8.52
N GLY A 101 -10.76 -10.38 -9.57
CA GLY A 101 -9.49 -10.68 -10.23
C GLY A 101 -8.90 -12.00 -9.76
N LYS A 102 -7.57 -12.13 -9.87
CA LYS A 102 -6.81 -13.30 -9.43
C LYS A 102 -5.67 -12.87 -8.52
N VAL A 103 -5.34 -13.71 -7.55
CA VAL A 103 -4.31 -13.43 -6.56
C VAL A 103 -3.36 -14.61 -6.40
N VAL A 104 -2.10 -14.30 -6.12
CA VAL A 104 -1.09 -15.25 -5.66
C VAL A 104 -0.32 -14.60 -4.51
N VAL A 105 0.08 -15.39 -3.52
CA VAL A 105 0.80 -14.89 -2.35
C VAL A 105 2.13 -15.62 -2.22
N ILE A 106 3.19 -14.85 -1.94
CA ILE A 106 4.50 -15.37 -1.56
C ILE A 106 4.80 -14.85 -0.16
N LYS A 107 5.34 -15.69 0.72
CA LYS A 107 5.81 -15.24 2.03
C LYS A 107 7.17 -14.55 1.90
N ASP A 108 7.30 -13.38 2.51
CA ASP A 108 8.58 -12.70 2.64
C ASP A 108 9.48 -13.43 3.67
N PRO A 109 10.76 -13.05 3.83
CA PRO A 109 11.68 -13.67 4.80
C PRO A 109 11.26 -13.52 6.28
N ASN A 110 10.29 -12.65 6.56
CA ASN A 110 9.75 -12.39 7.90
C ASN A 110 8.42 -13.11 8.15
N GLY A 111 7.82 -13.72 7.12
CA GLY A 111 6.55 -14.46 7.19
C GLY A 111 5.32 -13.63 6.84
N PHE A 112 5.50 -12.38 6.42
CA PHE A 112 4.43 -11.51 5.94
C PHE A 112 4.04 -11.87 4.51
N ASP A 113 2.79 -11.60 4.14
CA ASP A 113 2.34 -11.78 2.77
C ASP A 113 2.94 -10.70 1.86
N CYS A 114 3.50 -11.14 0.75
CA CYS A 114 3.72 -10.33 -0.43
C CYS A 114 2.79 -10.85 -1.52
N GLY A 115 1.62 -10.23 -1.64
CA GLY A 115 0.59 -10.66 -2.58
C GLY A 115 0.71 -9.97 -3.93
N PHE A 116 0.28 -10.66 -4.99
CA PHE A 116 0.19 -10.12 -6.34
C PHE A 116 -1.21 -10.32 -6.88
N VAL A 117 -1.78 -9.27 -7.46
CA VAL A 117 -3.18 -9.25 -7.91
C VAL A 117 -3.23 -8.85 -9.38
N TYR A 118 -4.01 -9.58 -10.17
CA TYR A 118 -4.25 -9.32 -11.58
C TYR A 118 -5.75 -9.18 -11.85
N GLY A 119 -6.13 -8.27 -12.75
CA GLY A 119 -7.50 -8.20 -13.27
C GLY A 119 -8.55 -7.63 -12.31
N GLN A 120 -8.14 -6.84 -11.31
CA GLN A 120 -9.08 -6.07 -10.48
C GLN A 120 -9.88 -5.09 -11.34
N LYS A 121 -11.21 -5.13 -11.23
CA LYS A 121 -12.09 -4.09 -11.74
C LYS A 121 -11.94 -2.83 -10.89
N LEU A 122 -11.49 -1.75 -11.51
CA LEU A 122 -11.44 -0.43 -10.89
C LEU A 122 -12.84 0.17 -10.75
N GLN A 123 -13.01 1.05 -9.76
CA GLN A 123 -14.24 1.83 -9.59
C GLN A 123 -14.15 3.17 -10.31
N GLU A 124 -15.31 3.75 -10.63
CA GLU A 124 -15.36 5.13 -11.12
C GLU A 124 -14.94 6.08 -9.99
N ARG A 125 -14.09 7.06 -10.32
CA ARG A 125 -13.63 8.04 -9.35
C ARG A 125 -14.82 8.91 -8.88
N CYS A 126 -15.08 8.93 -7.57
CA CYS A 126 -16.19 9.67 -6.96
C CYS A 126 -15.98 11.20 -6.89
N GLY A 127 -15.19 11.79 -7.82
CA GLY A 127 -14.92 13.22 -7.90
C GLY A 127 -13.53 13.67 -7.39
N PRO A 128 -13.26 14.98 -7.38
CA PRO A 128 -11.98 15.54 -6.99
C PRO A 128 -11.78 15.58 -5.46
N ALA A 129 -10.53 15.68 -5.01
CA ALA A 129 -10.14 15.81 -3.59
C ALA A 129 -10.79 17.02 -2.88
N THR A 130 -11.21 18.02 -3.66
CA THR A 130 -11.69 19.33 -3.21
C THR A 130 -13.14 19.31 -2.72
N THR A 131 -13.80 18.16 -2.66
CA THR A 131 -15.20 18.02 -2.20
C THR A 131 -15.46 18.58 -0.80
N LEU A 132 -14.42 18.72 0.04
CA LEU A 132 -14.55 19.36 1.35
C LEU A 132 -14.43 20.87 1.32
N GLN A 133 -13.81 21.49 0.31
CA GLN A 133 -13.72 22.94 0.24
C GLN A 133 -15.08 23.51 -0.17
N VAL A 134 -15.72 24.26 0.74
CA VAL A 134 -17.10 24.74 0.52
C VAL A 134 -17.18 26.07 -0.22
N ASN A 135 -16.04 26.75 -0.41
CA ASN A 135 -15.98 27.99 -1.17
C ASN A 135 -14.80 28.01 -2.13
N GLU A 136 -15.04 28.44 -3.36
CA GLU A 136 -13.97 28.75 -4.30
C GLU A 136 -13.12 29.90 -3.73
N SER A 137 -11.81 29.70 -3.71
CA SER A 137 -10.88 30.66 -3.14
C SER A 137 -9.50 30.41 -3.73
N ALA A 138 -8.90 31.46 -4.27
CA ALA A 138 -7.57 31.40 -4.87
C ALA A 138 -6.52 30.92 -3.85
N LEU A 139 -5.56 30.11 -4.31
CA LEU A 139 -4.39 29.76 -3.52
C LEU A 139 -3.42 30.95 -3.48
N ASN A 140 -2.79 31.15 -2.32
CA ASN A 140 -1.62 32.02 -2.25
C ASN A 140 -0.39 31.14 -2.46
N THR A 141 0.55 31.62 -3.28
CA THR A 141 1.90 31.09 -3.39
C THR A 141 2.87 32.01 -2.64
N VAL A 142 4.17 31.72 -2.71
CA VAL A 142 5.21 32.59 -2.15
C VAL A 142 5.21 33.94 -2.87
N ASP A 143 5.09 33.92 -4.20
CA ASP A 143 5.18 35.09 -5.07
C ASP A 143 3.84 35.82 -5.23
N GLU A 144 2.71 35.10 -5.22
CA GLU A 144 1.40 35.64 -5.52
C GLU A 144 0.41 35.44 -4.37
N LYS A 145 -0.23 36.53 -3.93
CA LYS A 145 -1.23 36.50 -2.84
C LYS A 145 -2.57 37.09 -3.29
N PRO A 146 -3.25 36.49 -4.29
CA PRO A 146 -4.48 37.03 -4.86
C PRO A 146 -5.66 36.99 -3.87
N ARG A 147 -5.62 36.10 -2.87
CA ARG A 147 -6.68 35.96 -1.88
C ARG A 147 -6.62 37.09 -0.85
N LYS A 148 -7.51 38.08 -0.97
CA LYS A 148 -7.62 39.24 -0.08
C LYS A 148 -8.89 39.17 0.76
N GLY A 149 -8.76 39.10 2.09
CA GLY A 149 -9.89 39.15 3.02
C GLY A 149 -10.85 37.95 2.99
N SER A 150 -10.60 36.94 2.15
CA SER A 150 -11.43 35.74 2.06
C SER A 150 -10.76 34.53 2.71
N PHE A 151 -11.54 33.79 3.50
CA PHE A 151 -11.08 32.56 4.15
C PHE A 151 -11.32 31.36 3.24
N ARG A 152 -10.42 30.38 3.26
CA ARG A 152 -10.73 29.03 2.75
C ARG A 152 -11.49 28.31 3.84
N ARG A 153 -12.70 27.84 3.52
CA ARG A 153 -13.58 27.12 4.42
C ARG A 153 -13.70 25.69 3.93
N PHE A 154 -13.66 24.77 4.87
CA PHE A 154 -13.83 23.34 4.61
C PHE A 154 -14.99 22.82 5.46
N LYS A 155 -15.75 21.88 4.91
CA LYS A 155 -16.71 21.10 5.69
C LYS A 155 -15.93 20.30 6.73
N LYS A 156 -16.36 20.38 8.00
CA LYS A 156 -15.81 19.52 9.06
C LYS A 156 -16.23 18.09 8.77
N ALA A 157 -15.26 17.26 8.43
CA ALA A 157 -15.42 15.84 8.10
C ALA A 157 -14.04 15.15 8.20
N PRO A 158 -14.00 13.81 8.24
CA PRO A 158 -12.76 13.06 8.03
C PRO A 158 -12.03 13.46 6.74
N SER A 159 -10.71 13.29 6.73
CA SER A 159 -9.88 13.64 5.57
C SER A 159 -10.05 12.59 4.47
N PRO A 160 -10.59 12.94 3.28
CA PRO A 160 -10.91 11.93 2.27
C PRO A 160 -9.64 11.25 1.77
N ILE A 161 -9.60 9.92 1.88
CA ILE A 161 -8.49 9.12 1.40
C ILE A 161 -8.58 8.96 -0.11
N HIS A 162 -7.51 9.31 -0.83
CA HIS A 162 -7.46 9.14 -2.29
C HIS A 162 -7.03 7.74 -2.68
N LYS A 163 -5.80 7.39 -2.32
CA LYS A 163 -5.12 6.13 -2.65
C LYS A 163 -4.19 5.75 -1.50
N LEU A 164 -3.76 4.50 -1.48
CA LEU A 164 -2.64 4.04 -0.67
C LEU A 164 -1.34 4.49 -1.36
N GLY A 165 -0.53 5.29 -0.65
CA GLY A 165 0.74 5.80 -1.18
C GLY A 165 1.88 4.81 -1.01
N HIS A 166 2.11 4.38 0.23
CA HIS A 166 3.14 3.40 0.60
C HIS A 166 2.73 2.69 1.88
N TYR A 167 3.43 1.60 2.20
CA TYR A 167 3.51 1.06 3.55
C TYR A 167 4.97 1.01 4.00
N GLY A 168 5.18 0.90 5.31
CA GLY A 168 6.50 0.68 5.86
C GLY A 168 6.41 -0.24 7.06
N TYR A 169 7.42 -1.10 7.23
CA TYR A 169 7.49 -2.02 8.34
C TYR A 169 8.94 -2.25 8.78
N GLY A 170 9.07 -2.50 10.08
CA GLY A 170 10.34 -2.82 10.71
C GLY A 170 10.60 -4.32 10.69
N VAL A 171 11.87 -4.68 10.51
CA VAL A 171 12.33 -6.08 10.53
C VAL A 171 13.54 -6.21 11.45
N PRO A 172 13.74 -7.38 12.09
CA PRO A 172 14.89 -7.57 12.96
C PRO A 172 16.21 -7.27 12.24
N ALA A 173 17.17 -6.67 12.95
CA ALA A 173 18.50 -6.37 12.43
C ALA A 173 19.19 -7.53 11.70
N SER A 174 18.99 -8.76 12.19
CA SER A 174 19.55 -9.98 11.59
C SER A 174 18.91 -10.39 10.26
N LYS A 175 17.71 -9.88 9.94
CA LYS A 175 16.93 -10.18 8.74
C LYS A 175 16.84 -9.03 7.75
N PHE A 176 17.36 -7.85 8.07
CA PHE A 176 17.26 -6.68 7.19
C PHE A 176 17.83 -6.94 5.79
N GLU A 177 19.07 -7.40 5.69
CA GLU A 177 19.76 -7.65 4.41
C GLU A 177 19.07 -8.73 3.56
N SER A 178 18.57 -9.80 4.20
CA SER A 178 17.85 -10.86 3.50
C SER A 178 16.47 -10.40 3.03
N THR A 179 15.79 -9.55 3.80
CA THR A 179 14.53 -8.91 3.43
C THR A 179 14.74 -7.98 2.23
N TYR A 180 15.71 -7.07 2.31
CA TYR A 180 16.11 -6.19 1.23
C TYR A 180 16.39 -6.97 -0.06
N SER A 181 17.27 -7.97 0.02
CA SER A 181 17.68 -8.77 -1.13
C SER A 181 16.51 -9.53 -1.73
N TRP A 182 15.60 -10.04 -0.89
CA TRP A 182 14.41 -10.75 -1.34
C TRP A 182 13.47 -9.84 -2.11
N TYR A 183 13.10 -8.68 -1.56
CA TYR A 183 12.21 -7.72 -2.23
C TYR A 183 12.79 -7.24 -3.56
N MET A 184 14.07 -6.89 -3.59
CA MET A 184 14.78 -6.50 -4.81
C MET A 184 14.90 -7.64 -5.83
N SER A 185 14.85 -8.90 -5.40
CA SER A 185 14.87 -10.06 -6.31
C SER A 185 13.49 -10.44 -6.85
N VAL A 186 12.43 -10.17 -6.08
CA VAL A 186 11.06 -10.60 -6.37
C VAL A 186 10.30 -9.54 -7.16
N LEU A 187 10.41 -8.28 -6.77
CA LEU A 187 9.70 -7.15 -7.38
C LEU A 187 10.65 -6.30 -8.21
N ASN A 188 10.11 -5.61 -9.20
CA ASN A 188 10.78 -4.55 -9.94
C ASN A 188 10.92 -3.26 -9.10
N LEU A 189 11.51 -3.35 -7.90
CA LEU A 189 11.76 -2.19 -7.05
C LEU A 189 13.13 -1.57 -7.34
N LYS A 190 13.25 -0.27 -7.09
CA LYS A 190 14.50 0.48 -7.07
C LYS A 190 14.56 1.37 -5.83
N LEU A 191 15.75 1.53 -5.28
CA LEU A 191 16.01 2.45 -4.18
C LEU A 191 15.78 3.90 -4.63
N SER A 192 14.99 4.64 -3.85
CA SER A 192 14.92 6.10 -3.95
C SER A 192 15.89 6.76 -2.96
N ASP A 193 15.89 6.28 -1.70
CA ASP A 193 16.63 6.87 -0.59
C ASP A 193 17.02 5.80 0.42
N THR A 194 18.07 6.09 1.20
CA THR A 194 18.45 5.27 2.37
C THR A 194 18.82 6.14 3.57
N ILE A 195 18.61 5.60 4.77
CA ILE A 195 19.22 6.10 5.99
C ILE A 195 20.48 5.28 6.22
N PHE A 196 21.65 5.90 6.06
CA PHE A 196 22.94 5.22 6.14
C PHE A 196 23.63 5.47 7.48
N ASP A 197 23.99 4.38 8.17
CA ASP A 197 24.84 4.46 9.36
C ASP A 197 26.32 4.43 8.98
N LYS A 198 27.01 5.55 9.25
CA LYS A 198 28.44 5.72 8.98
C LYS A 198 29.32 4.89 9.91
N VAL A 199 28.83 4.46 11.07
CA VAL A 199 29.59 3.65 12.04
C VAL A 199 29.64 2.20 11.59
N THR A 200 28.49 1.61 11.25
CA THR A 200 28.43 0.22 10.75
C THR A 200 28.72 0.10 9.26
N GLY A 201 28.59 1.19 8.49
CA GLY A 201 28.78 1.22 7.04
C GLY A 201 27.64 0.56 6.27
N LYS A 202 26.43 0.57 6.83
CA LYS A 202 25.25 -0.12 6.29
C LYS A 202 24.03 0.79 6.26
N ASP A 203 23.08 0.47 5.40
CA ASP A 203 21.76 1.10 5.41
C ASP A 203 20.92 0.53 6.57
N GLU A 204 20.19 1.42 7.25
CA GLU A 204 19.25 1.10 8.33
C GLU A 204 17.79 1.19 7.88
N SER A 205 17.49 2.07 6.93
CA SER A 205 16.17 2.18 6.31
C SER A 205 16.33 2.34 4.81
N CYS A 206 15.52 1.61 4.06
CA CYS A 206 15.50 1.68 2.61
C CYS A 206 14.10 2.07 2.11
N PHE A 207 14.06 3.06 1.23
CA PHE A 207 12.84 3.53 0.57
C PHE A 207 12.87 3.08 -0.89
N PHE A 208 11.76 2.50 -1.36
CA PHE A 208 11.70 1.90 -2.69
C PHE A 208 10.57 2.48 -3.53
N HIS A 209 10.85 2.73 -4.81
CA HIS A 209 9.85 3.01 -5.83
C HIS A 209 9.70 1.83 -6.80
N ILE A 210 8.58 1.77 -7.52
CA ILE A 210 8.37 0.79 -8.58
C ILE A 210 9.13 1.23 -9.84
N ASP A 211 9.93 0.35 -10.41
CA ASP A 211 10.60 0.57 -11.69
C ASP A 211 9.64 0.33 -12.86
N LEU A 212 8.94 1.38 -13.26
CA LEU A 212 8.09 1.37 -14.46
C LEU A 212 8.88 1.66 -15.74
N GLY A 213 10.20 1.78 -15.66
CA GLY A 213 11.07 2.16 -16.78
C GLY A 213 10.98 3.68 -17.02
N PRO A 214 10.55 4.14 -18.21
CA PRO A 214 10.46 5.57 -18.52
C PRO A 214 9.25 6.27 -17.89
N GLU A 215 8.28 5.53 -17.36
CA GLU A 215 7.07 6.10 -16.75
C GLU A 215 7.34 6.59 -15.32
N TYR A 216 6.75 7.74 -14.97
CA TYR A 216 6.85 8.27 -13.60
C TYR A 216 6.06 7.43 -12.61
N THR A 217 6.63 7.24 -11.43
CA THR A 217 6.00 6.59 -10.27
C THR A 217 6.07 7.51 -9.05
N ASP A 218 5.31 7.18 -8.01
CA ASP A 218 5.49 7.79 -6.68
C ASP A 218 6.93 7.58 -6.19
N HIS A 219 7.43 8.56 -5.42
CA HIS A 219 8.79 8.59 -4.89
C HIS A 219 9.14 7.34 -4.07
N HIS A 220 8.18 6.81 -3.30
CA HIS A 220 8.30 5.51 -2.64
C HIS A 220 6.92 4.86 -2.43
N VAL A 221 6.91 3.53 -2.40
CA VAL A 221 5.74 2.63 -2.23
C VAL A 221 5.96 1.59 -1.13
N ASP A 222 7.21 1.31 -0.77
CA ASP A 222 7.62 0.42 0.32
C ASP A 222 8.78 1.06 1.08
N VAL A 223 8.80 0.85 2.40
CA VAL A 223 9.85 1.27 3.32
C VAL A 223 10.18 0.11 4.25
N THR A 224 11.38 -0.43 4.14
CA THR A 224 11.88 -1.46 5.06
C THR A 224 12.83 -0.81 6.05
N ASN A 225 12.53 -0.94 7.34
CA ASN A 225 13.34 -0.40 8.43
C ASN A 225 14.01 -1.52 9.21
N ARG A 226 15.24 -1.27 9.66
CA ARG A 226 15.97 -2.12 10.58
C ARG A 226 15.55 -1.79 12.00
N ASP A 227 14.85 -2.71 12.65
CA ASP A 227 14.54 -2.62 14.07
C ASP A 227 15.68 -3.24 14.89
N GLU A 228 15.96 -2.63 16.05
CA GLU A 228 16.99 -3.06 17.00
C GLU A 228 16.72 -4.47 17.59
#